data_AF-A0A7V1MZ41-F1
#
_entry.id   AF-A0A7V1MZ41-F1
#
_cell.length_a   1.000
_cell.length_b   1.000
_cell.length_c   1.000
_cell.angle_alpha   90.00
_cell.angle_beta   90.00
_cell.angle_gamma   90.00
#
_symmetry.space_group_name_H-M   'P 1'
#
loop_
_entity.id
_entity.type
_entity.pdbx_description
1 polymer ?
#
loop_
_entity_poly.entity_id
_entity_poly.type
_entity_poly.pdbx_seq_one_letter_code
_entity_poly.pdbx_strand_id
1 'polypeptide(L)'
;MNSYFWKISLIVFVFTGLLSGFIANDKPILCKDDSGYRMPVLDKNNYLNEKDCKIIIEPLINYSYRTIDIKNAGFASPFSKQDLKEGQQRHFLGTDQIGRDVLAGMIHGTTIALKIGFLTMALSLIIALIMGIYPSYFGDSGLRRNWAEIFVFTFATLIIIYFIINYSL
;
A
#
# COMPACT_ATOMS: atom_id res chain seq x y z
N MET A 1 8.46 -28.60 6.87
CA MET A 1 7.69 -27.38 6.54
C MET A 1 7.76 -27.19 5.03
N ASN A 2 6.63 -27.11 4.33
CA ASN A 2 6.61 -27.22 2.86
C ASN A 2 7.19 -25.96 2.19
N SER A 3 8.24 -26.10 1.37
CA SER A 3 8.95 -24.97 0.71
C SER A 3 8.01 -24.09 -0.15
N TYR A 4 6.90 -24.67 -0.63
CA TYR A 4 5.91 -23.97 -1.42
C TYR A 4 5.05 -22.97 -0.64
N PHE A 5 4.89 -23.14 0.68
CA PHE A 5 3.98 -22.32 1.49
C PHE A 5 4.35 -20.83 1.42
N TRP A 6 5.63 -20.51 1.63
CA TRP A 6 6.09 -19.12 1.62
C TRP A 6 6.00 -18.48 0.22
N LYS A 7 6.29 -19.26 -0.84
CA LYS A 7 6.16 -18.79 -2.22
C LYS A 7 4.71 -18.43 -2.56
N ILE A 8 3.76 -19.28 -2.17
CA ILE A 8 2.33 -19.03 -2.38
C ILE A 8 1.90 -17.78 -1.60
N SER A 9 2.30 -17.66 -0.33
CA SER A 9 1.98 -16.48 0.49
C SER A 9 2.50 -15.18 -0.13
N LEU A 10 3.70 -15.20 -0.71
CA LEU A 10 4.30 -14.05 -1.37
C LEU A 10 3.53 -13.68 -2.64
N ILE A 11 3.16 -14.68 -3.46
CA ILE A 11 2.34 -14.46 -4.67
C ILE A 11 0.99 -13.85 -4.30
N VAL A 12 0.32 -14.39 -3.28
CA VAL A 12 -0.97 -13.87 -2.80
C VAL A 12 -0.82 -12.41 -2.35
N PHE A 13 0.23 -12.09 -1.58
CA PHE A 13 0.47 -10.72 -1.10
C PHE A 13 0.71 -9.72 -2.24
N VAL A 14 1.49 -10.11 -3.26
CA VAL A 14 1.72 -9.27 -4.44
C VAL A 14 0.42 -9.11 -5.24
N PHE A 15 -0.35 -10.18 -5.39
CA PHE A 15 -1.60 -10.17 -6.13
C PHE A 15 -2.66 -9.28 -5.46
N THR A 16 -2.85 -9.38 -4.15
CA THR A 16 -3.81 -8.56 -3.41
C THR A 16 -3.47 -7.07 -3.46
N GLY A 17 -2.19 -6.71 -3.41
CA GLY A 17 -1.77 -5.32 -3.57
C GLY A 17 -1.98 -4.79 -4.99
N LEU A 18 -1.59 -5.55 -6.02
CA LEU A 18 -1.77 -5.11 -7.41
C LEU A 18 -3.24 -4.99 -7.80
N LEU A 19 -4.09 -5.92 -7.38
CA LEU A 19 -5.53 -5.90 -7.66
C LEU A 19 -6.35 -5.18 -6.59
N SER A 20 -5.73 -4.48 -5.65
CA SER A 20 -6.41 -3.79 -4.55
C SER A 20 -7.61 -2.94 -4.98
N GLY A 21 -7.49 -2.17 -6.07
CA GLY A 21 -8.57 -1.32 -6.59
C GLY A 21 -9.76 -2.08 -7.20
N PHE A 22 -9.62 -3.37 -7.49
CA PHE A 22 -10.73 -4.26 -7.88
C PHE A 22 -11.29 -5.03 -6.69
N ILE A 23 -10.48 -5.26 -5.65
CA ILE A 23 -10.89 -6.02 -4.46
C ILE A 23 -11.64 -5.13 -3.48
N ALA A 24 -11.14 -3.93 -3.23
CA ALA A 24 -11.72 -2.94 -2.33
C ALA A 24 -12.01 -1.66 -3.11
N ASN A 25 -13.28 -1.32 -3.34
CA ASN A 25 -13.64 -0.08 -4.01
C ASN A 25 -15.08 0.35 -3.69
N ASP A 26 -15.38 1.64 -3.78
CA ASP A 26 -16.74 2.15 -3.63
C ASP A 26 -17.59 1.96 -4.90
N LYS A 27 -16.94 1.86 -6.06
CA LYS A 27 -17.62 1.71 -7.35
C LYS A 27 -17.72 0.23 -7.72
N PRO A 28 -18.82 -0.21 -8.36
CA PRO A 28 -18.94 -1.58 -8.85
C PRO A 28 -17.88 -1.87 -9.92
N ILE A 29 -17.54 -3.13 -10.12
CA ILE A 29 -16.57 -3.52 -11.14
C ILE A 29 -17.17 -3.35 -12.53
N LEU A 30 -18.42 -3.79 -12.69
CA LEU A 30 -19.17 -3.75 -13.94
C LEU A 30 -20.57 -3.25 -13.67
N CYS A 31 -21.01 -2.31 -14.50
CA CYS A 31 -22.38 -1.85 -14.57
C CYS A 31 -22.86 -1.96 -16.02
N LYS A 32 -24.06 -2.51 -16.19
CA LYS A 32 -24.76 -2.55 -17.47
C LYS A 32 -25.89 -1.52 -17.47
N ASP A 33 -25.73 -0.49 -18.28
CA ASP A 33 -26.76 0.51 -18.57
C ASP A 33 -27.50 0.15 -19.86
N ASP A 34 -28.56 0.90 -20.19
CA ASP A 34 -29.23 0.80 -21.50
C ASP A 34 -28.29 1.13 -22.68
N SER A 35 -27.20 1.86 -22.43
CA SER A 35 -26.19 2.25 -23.42
C SER A 35 -25.03 1.25 -23.62
N GLY A 36 -24.97 0.17 -22.82
CA GLY A 36 -23.94 -0.87 -22.94
C GLY A 36 -23.24 -1.22 -21.62
N TYR A 37 -22.09 -1.90 -21.71
CA TYR A 37 -21.28 -2.30 -20.55
C TYR A 37 -20.24 -1.22 -20.21
N ARG A 38 -20.19 -0.80 -18.95
CA ARG A 38 -19.21 0.16 -18.42
C ARG A 38 -18.46 -0.43 -17.24
N MET A 39 -17.16 -0.09 -17.15
CA MET A 39 -16.27 -0.48 -16.05
C MET A 39 -15.89 0.77 -15.23
N PRO A 40 -16.74 1.20 -14.29
CA PRO A 40 -16.56 2.46 -13.57
C PRO A 40 -15.41 2.41 -12.56
N VAL A 41 -14.93 1.22 -12.20
CA VAL A 41 -13.73 1.04 -11.36
C VAL A 41 -12.47 1.68 -11.97
N LEU A 42 -12.38 1.74 -13.32
CA LEU A 42 -11.26 2.35 -14.03
C LEU A 42 -11.47 3.85 -14.30
N ASP A 43 -12.72 4.30 -14.30
CA ASP A 43 -13.09 5.66 -14.68
C ASP A 43 -13.30 6.54 -13.44
N LYS A 44 -12.31 7.40 -13.17
CA LYS A 44 -12.34 8.32 -12.02
C LYS A 44 -13.30 9.48 -12.20
N ASN A 45 -13.53 9.92 -13.44
CA ASN A 45 -14.19 11.20 -13.73
C ASN A 45 -15.71 11.05 -13.89
N ASN A 46 -16.18 9.84 -14.21
CA ASN A 46 -17.61 9.57 -14.26
C ASN A 46 -18.17 9.25 -12.87
N TYR A 47 -19.08 10.11 -12.43
CA TYR A 47 -20.01 9.83 -11.36
C TYR A 47 -21.09 8.92 -11.92
N LEU A 48 -21.16 7.68 -11.44
CA LEU A 48 -22.27 6.81 -11.79
C LEU A 48 -23.49 7.21 -10.97
N ASN A 49 -24.61 7.38 -11.67
CA ASN A 49 -25.91 7.30 -11.01
C ASN A 49 -26.22 5.82 -10.84
N GLU A 50 -26.05 5.33 -9.61
CA GLU A 50 -26.27 3.94 -9.22
C GLU A 50 -27.66 3.39 -9.63
N LYS A 51 -28.62 4.28 -9.84
CA LYS A 51 -29.99 3.97 -10.27
C LYS A 51 -30.14 3.56 -11.75
N ASP A 52 -29.16 3.85 -12.59
CA ASP A 52 -29.23 3.56 -14.04
C ASP A 52 -28.69 2.16 -14.37
N CYS A 53 -27.99 1.53 -13.43
CA CYS A 53 -27.40 0.21 -13.62
C CYS A 53 -28.44 -0.91 -13.46
N LYS A 54 -28.67 -1.68 -14.54
CA LYS A 54 -29.61 -2.82 -14.54
C LYS A 54 -28.97 -4.11 -14.01
N ILE A 55 -27.69 -4.32 -14.30
CA ILE A 55 -26.89 -5.44 -13.78
C ILE A 55 -25.62 -4.86 -13.18
N ILE A 56 -25.36 -5.18 -11.92
CA ILE A 56 -24.24 -4.69 -11.13
C ILE A 56 -23.42 -5.89 -10.67
N ILE A 57 -22.09 -5.83 -10.86
CA ILE A 57 -21.14 -6.77 -10.25
C ILE A 57 -20.29 -5.97 -9.27
N GLU A 58 -20.46 -6.26 -8.00
CA GLU A 58 -19.77 -5.59 -6.90
C GLU A 58 -18.36 -6.14 -6.67
N PRO A 59 -17.45 -5.31 -6.14
CA PRO A 59 -16.16 -5.78 -5.64
C PRO A 59 -16.33 -6.67 -4.40
N LEU A 60 -15.27 -7.40 -4.06
CA LEU A 60 -15.28 -8.28 -2.89
C LEU A 60 -15.54 -7.52 -1.60
N ILE A 61 -15.04 -6.29 -1.51
CA ILE A 61 -15.25 -5.34 -0.42
C ILE A 61 -15.73 -4.04 -1.05
N ASN A 62 -16.99 -3.68 -0.82
CA ASN A 62 -17.62 -2.50 -1.41
C ASN A 62 -17.36 -1.21 -0.62
N TYR A 63 -16.13 -1.08 -0.10
CA TYR A 63 -15.64 0.10 0.59
C TYR A 63 -14.28 0.51 0.05
N SER A 64 -14.10 1.82 -0.12
CA SER A 64 -12.80 2.45 -0.27
C SER A 64 -12.22 2.86 1.07
N TYR A 65 -10.90 2.94 1.11
CA TYR A 65 -10.17 3.45 2.27
C TYR A 65 -10.47 4.92 2.61
N ARG A 66 -11.11 5.67 1.69
CA ARG A 66 -11.42 7.11 1.87
C ARG A 66 -12.85 7.34 2.36
N THR A 67 -13.74 6.38 2.17
CA THR A 67 -15.16 6.52 2.48
C THR A 67 -15.38 6.44 3.99
N ILE A 68 -16.19 7.36 4.50
CA ILE A 68 -16.47 7.50 5.93
C ILE A 68 -17.92 7.07 6.14
N ASP A 69 -18.10 6.00 6.91
CA ASP A 69 -19.42 5.61 7.38
C ASP A 69 -19.66 6.13 8.80
N ILE A 70 -20.34 7.28 8.86
CA ILE A 70 -20.63 7.98 10.12
C ILE A 70 -21.54 7.12 11.02
N LYS A 71 -22.36 6.24 10.46
CA LYS A 71 -23.28 5.39 11.24
C LYS A 71 -22.53 4.36 12.08
N ASN A 72 -21.40 3.89 11.56
CA ASN A 72 -20.53 2.92 12.22
C ASN A 72 -19.23 3.59 12.71
N ALA A 73 -19.25 4.89 13.01
CA ALA A 73 -18.14 5.59 13.65
C ALA A 73 -18.00 5.21 15.14
N GLY A 74 -16.79 5.35 15.67
CA GLY A 74 -16.51 5.03 17.09
C GLY A 74 -16.07 3.59 17.35
N PHE A 75 -15.27 3.00 16.45
CA PHE A 75 -14.71 1.65 16.59
C PHE A 75 -15.75 0.53 16.59
N ALA A 76 -16.53 0.43 15.52
CA ALA A 76 -17.45 -0.69 15.37
C ALA A 76 -16.66 -1.99 15.25
N SER A 77 -16.93 -2.94 16.15
CA SER A 77 -16.26 -4.24 16.14
C SER A 77 -16.73 -5.13 14.98
N PRO A 78 -15.92 -6.11 14.54
CA PRO A 78 -16.29 -7.08 13.51
C PRO A 78 -17.57 -7.87 13.80
N PHE A 79 -17.83 -8.15 15.08
CA PHE A 79 -18.90 -9.07 15.51
C PHE A 79 -20.13 -8.37 16.10
N SER A 80 -20.07 -7.05 16.33
CA SER A 80 -21.22 -6.26 16.80
C SER A 80 -22.26 -6.01 15.70
N LYS A 81 -23.48 -5.63 16.09
CA LYS A 81 -24.48 -5.12 15.13
C LYS A 81 -23.94 -3.85 14.48
N GLN A 82 -23.99 -3.80 13.15
CA GLN A 82 -23.57 -2.66 12.33
C GLN A 82 -24.81 -2.17 11.58
N ASP A 83 -24.96 -0.85 11.45
CA ASP A 83 -26.05 -0.23 10.68
C ASP A 83 -25.58 -0.05 9.23
N LEU A 84 -25.84 -1.05 8.40
CA LEU A 84 -25.41 -1.11 7.01
C LEU A 84 -26.49 -0.51 6.09
N LYS A 85 -26.08 0.27 5.08
CA LYS A 85 -26.99 0.71 4.02
C LYS A 85 -27.33 -0.46 3.09
N GLU A 86 -28.44 -0.36 2.39
CA GLU A 86 -28.85 -1.34 1.39
C GLU A 86 -27.75 -1.51 0.33
N GLY A 87 -27.36 -2.76 0.04
CA GLY A 87 -26.23 -3.08 -0.85
C GLY A 87 -24.84 -3.07 -0.19
N GLN A 88 -24.66 -2.50 1.00
CA GLN A 88 -23.35 -2.47 1.66
C GLN A 88 -23.03 -3.75 2.43
N GLN A 89 -21.78 -4.20 2.34
CA GLN A 89 -21.32 -5.37 3.08
C GLN A 89 -20.97 -5.03 4.53
N ARG A 90 -20.83 -6.04 5.37
CA ARG A 90 -20.35 -5.86 6.74
C ARG A 90 -18.88 -5.44 6.75
N HIS A 91 -18.51 -4.55 7.66
CA HIS A 91 -17.12 -4.25 7.97
C HIS A 91 -16.47 -5.46 8.65
N PHE A 92 -15.80 -6.32 7.88
CA PHE A 92 -15.25 -7.60 8.35
C PHE A 92 -14.16 -7.46 9.42
N LEU A 93 -13.34 -6.40 9.34
CA LEU A 93 -12.32 -6.09 10.36
C LEU A 93 -12.74 -4.93 11.28
N GLY A 94 -13.97 -4.45 11.15
CA GLY A 94 -14.48 -3.31 11.88
C GLY A 94 -14.09 -1.96 11.27
N THR A 95 -14.37 -0.90 12.02
CA THR A 95 -14.16 0.50 11.58
C THR A 95 -13.21 1.26 12.50
N ASP A 96 -12.58 2.29 11.96
CA ASP A 96 -11.78 3.25 12.73
C ASP A 96 -12.64 4.25 13.53
N GLN A 97 -12.00 5.15 14.29
CA GLN A 97 -12.65 6.25 15.03
C GLN A 97 -13.68 7.02 14.21
N ILE A 98 -13.33 7.33 12.97
CA ILE A 98 -14.15 8.13 12.06
C ILE A 98 -15.05 7.27 11.16
N GLY A 99 -15.13 5.94 11.36
CA GLY A 99 -16.01 5.08 10.57
C GLY A 99 -15.44 4.65 9.21
N ARG A 100 -14.12 4.65 9.04
CA ARG A 100 -13.45 4.10 7.85
C ARG A 100 -13.30 2.59 7.99
N ASP A 101 -13.48 1.85 6.89
CA ASP A 101 -13.30 0.40 6.90
C ASP A 101 -11.82 0.00 7.04
N VAL A 102 -11.51 -0.81 8.05
CA VAL A 102 -10.14 -1.23 8.37
C VAL A 102 -9.58 -2.19 7.31
N LEU A 103 -10.42 -3.09 6.78
CA LEU A 103 -9.99 -4.11 5.82
C LEU A 103 -9.63 -3.49 4.46
N ALA A 104 -10.48 -2.60 3.95
CA ALA A 104 -10.22 -1.80 2.76
C ALA A 104 -8.95 -0.95 2.93
N GLY A 105 -8.74 -0.40 4.13
CA GLY A 105 -7.52 0.29 4.53
C GLY A 105 -6.28 -0.59 4.44
N MET A 106 -6.32 -1.81 4.97
CA MET A 106 -5.18 -2.76 4.91
C MET A 106 -4.85 -3.18 3.46
N ILE A 107 -5.87 -3.45 2.63
CA ILE A 107 -5.68 -3.84 1.24
C ILE A 107 -5.01 -2.70 0.44
N HIS A 108 -5.50 -1.47 0.58
CA HIS A 108 -4.87 -0.31 -0.07
C HIS A 108 -3.50 0.02 0.51
N GLY A 109 -3.31 -0.18 1.82
CA GLY A 109 -2.03 -0.03 2.49
C GLY A 109 -0.98 -0.98 1.91
N THR A 110 -1.37 -2.23 1.60
CA THR A 110 -0.51 -3.23 0.96
C THR A 110 0.02 -2.74 -0.38
N THR A 111 -0.83 -2.11 -1.20
CA THR A 111 -0.44 -1.52 -2.50
C THR A 111 0.59 -0.42 -2.36
N ILE A 112 0.41 0.46 -1.38
CA ILE A 112 1.32 1.57 -1.11
C ILE A 112 2.67 1.02 -0.63
N ALA A 113 2.65 0.04 0.29
CA ALA A 113 3.85 -0.62 0.79
C ALA A 113 4.64 -1.29 -0.35
N LEU A 114 3.97 -2.03 -1.24
CA LEU A 114 4.60 -2.67 -2.40
C LEU A 114 5.23 -1.64 -3.36
N LYS A 115 4.52 -0.53 -3.65
CA LYS A 115 5.05 0.53 -4.53
C LYS A 115 6.31 1.17 -3.97
N ILE A 116 6.28 1.53 -2.68
CA ILE A 116 7.43 2.16 -2.02
C ILE A 116 8.59 1.17 -1.91
N GLY A 117 8.33 -0.07 -1.49
CA GLY A 117 9.36 -1.10 -1.38
C GLY A 117 10.04 -1.42 -2.71
N PHE A 118 9.27 -1.48 -3.80
CA PHE A 118 9.83 -1.66 -5.13
C PHE A 118 10.71 -0.47 -5.56
N LEU A 119 10.24 0.76 -5.30
CA LEU A 119 10.97 1.98 -5.65
C LEU A 119 12.29 2.10 -4.86
N THR A 120 12.28 1.83 -3.56
CA THR A 120 13.49 1.89 -2.72
C THR A 120 14.50 0.82 -3.10
N MET A 121 14.05 -0.40 -3.41
CA MET A 121 14.91 -1.48 -3.87
C MET A 121 15.57 -1.13 -5.22
N ALA A 122 14.81 -0.58 -6.16
CA ALA A 122 15.34 -0.12 -7.45
C ALA A 122 16.41 0.97 -7.28
N LEU A 123 16.16 1.97 -6.44
CA LEU A 123 17.13 3.02 -6.14
C LEU A 123 18.39 2.49 -5.45
N SER A 124 18.22 1.60 -4.47
CA SER A 124 19.34 0.96 -3.78
C SER A 124 20.21 0.16 -4.75
N LEU A 125 19.60 -0.55 -5.70
CA LEU A 125 20.34 -1.29 -6.73
C LEU A 125 21.16 -0.36 -7.62
N ILE A 126 20.60 0.78 -8.05
CA ILE A 126 21.32 1.77 -8.87
C ILE A 126 22.54 2.29 -8.11
N ILE A 127 22.37 2.69 -6.85
CA ILE A 127 23.47 3.21 -6.02
C ILE A 127 24.52 2.13 -5.78
N ALA A 128 24.10 0.92 -5.42
CA ALA A 128 25.00 -0.21 -5.19
C ALA A 128 25.79 -0.58 -6.45
N LEU A 129 25.17 -0.54 -7.62
CA LEU A 129 25.85 -0.78 -8.90
C LEU A 129 26.91 0.30 -9.18
N ILE A 130 26.57 1.58 -9.03
CA ILE A 130 27.53 2.67 -9.24
C ILE A 130 28.71 2.53 -8.27
N MET A 131 28.42 2.30 -6.98
CA MET A 131 29.46 2.11 -5.96
C MET A 131 30.27 0.83 -6.14
N GLY A 132 29.70 -0.23 -6.71
CA GLY A 132 30.40 -1.49 -6.98
C GLY A 132 31.27 -1.43 -8.23
N ILE A 133 30.80 -0.76 -9.28
CA ILE A 133 31.53 -0.61 -10.55
C ILE A 133 32.75 0.31 -10.37
N TYR A 134 32.63 1.38 -9.58
CA TYR A 134 33.70 2.36 -9.39
C TYR A 134 35.05 1.73 -8.94
N PRO A 135 35.14 0.94 -7.85
CA PRO A 135 36.38 0.26 -7.47
C PRO A 135 36.73 -0.93 -8.37
N SER A 136 35.74 -1.53 -9.06
CA SER A 136 35.95 -2.65 -9.98
C SER A 136 36.72 -2.24 -11.24
N TYR A 137 36.45 -1.05 -11.78
CA TYR A 137 37.13 -0.55 -12.99
C TYR A 137 38.57 -0.07 -12.72
N PHE A 138 38.81 0.60 -11.59
CA PHE A 138 40.11 1.24 -11.28
C PHE A 138 41.12 0.34 -10.55
N GLY A 139 41.00 -0.99 -10.73
CA GLY A 139 41.80 -2.04 -10.09
C GLY A 139 43.16 -1.59 -9.55
N ASP A 140 43.30 -1.63 -8.22
CA ASP A 140 44.51 -1.40 -7.41
C ASP A 140 45.38 -0.18 -7.77
N SER A 141 44.82 0.86 -8.40
CA SER A 141 45.50 2.14 -8.61
C SER A 141 45.41 3.03 -7.35
N GLY A 142 46.08 2.58 -6.28
CA GLY A 142 46.49 3.39 -5.12
C GLY A 142 45.40 3.93 -4.18
N LEU A 143 44.12 3.95 -4.58
CA LEU A 143 43.00 4.39 -3.72
C LEU A 143 42.41 3.21 -2.95
N ARG A 144 43.22 2.52 -2.15
CA ARG A 144 42.72 1.58 -1.13
C ARG A 144 42.11 2.38 0.02
N ARG A 145 40.91 2.91 -0.18
CA ARG A 145 40.16 3.56 0.90
C ARG A 145 39.54 2.48 1.78
N ASN A 146 39.94 2.46 3.05
CA ASN A 146 39.48 1.44 3.99
C ASN A 146 38.00 1.66 4.29
N TRP A 147 37.15 0.70 3.92
CA TRP A 147 35.71 0.78 4.14
C TRP A 147 35.37 0.96 5.63
N ALA A 148 36.15 0.36 6.53
CA ALA A 148 35.97 0.54 7.98
C ALA A 148 36.12 2.01 8.40
N GLU A 149 36.99 2.77 7.74
CA GLU A 149 37.25 4.17 8.05
C GLU A 149 36.05 5.05 7.67
N ILE A 150 35.43 4.80 6.51
CA ILE A 150 34.21 5.49 6.08
C ILE A 150 33.07 5.21 7.05
N PHE A 151 32.87 3.95 7.44
CA PHE A 151 31.84 3.57 8.41
C PHE A 151 32.04 4.24 9.78
N VAL A 152 33.27 4.26 10.30
CA VAL A 152 33.60 4.91 11.57
C VAL A 152 33.37 6.41 11.48
N PHE A 153 33.76 7.06 10.37
CA PHE A 153 33.58 8.50 10.19
C PHE A 153 32.10 8.90 10.11
N THR A 154 31.26 8.13 9.40
CA THR A 154 29.81 8.37 9.33
C THR A 154 29.11 8.19 10.68
N PHE A 155 29.50 7.18 11.46
CA PHE A 155 28.94 7.03 12.82
C PHE A 155 29.40 8.14 13.77
N ALA A 156 30.67 8.54 13.69
CA ALA A 156 31.20 9.63 14.51
C ALA A 156 30.49 10.96 14.23
N THR A 157 30.20 11.30 12.97
CA THR A 157 29.50 12.55 12.64
C THR A 157 28.05 12.56 13.15
N LEU A 158 27.34 11.43 13.12
CA LEU A 158 26.00 11.34 13.70
C LEU A 158 25.98 11.57 15.22
N ILE A 159 26.97 11.02 15.93
CA ILE A 159 27.14 11.22 17.38
C ILE A 159 27.43 12.70 17.69
N ILE A 160 28.31 13.34 16.89
CA ILE A 160 28.64 14.75 17.05
C ILE A 160 27.41 15.63 16.79
N ILE A 161 26.64 15.36 15.73
CA ILE A 161 25.40 16.10 15.41
C ILE A 161 24.40 16.00 16.57
N TYR A 162 24.20 14.79 17.12
CA TYR A 162 23.35 14.60 18.28
C TYR A 162 23.80 15.46 19.48
N PHE A 163 25.11 15.47 19.77
CA PHE A 163 25.66 16.25 20.87
C PHE A 163 25.48 17.76 20.65
N ILE A 164 25.72 18.25 19.44
CA ILE A 164 25.51 19.67 19.08
C ILE A 164 24.06 20.07 19.26
N ILE A 165 23.10 19.27 18.77
CA ILE A 165 21.67 19.57 18.91
C ILE A 165 21.25 19.60 20.39
N ASN A 166 21.76 18.67 21.20
CA ASN A 166 21.39 18.55 22.61
C ASN A 166 22.05 19.63 23.50
N TYR A 167 23.24 20.11 23.14
CA TYR A 167 23.95 21.16 23.90
C TYR A 167 23.63 22.59 23.41
N SER A 168 23.08 22.73 22.20
CA SER A 168 22.68 24.02 21.61
C SER A 168 21.23 24.42 21.94
N LEU A 169 20.49 23.56 22.66
CA LEU A 169 19.14 23.78 23.19
C LEU A 169 19.21 24.03 24.69
#